data_AF-A0A7X7XU10-F1
#
_entry.id   AF-A0A7X7XU10-F1
#
_cell.length_a   1.000
_cell.length_b   1.000
_cell.length_c   1.000
_cell.angle_alpha   90.00
_cell.angle_beta   90.00
_cell.angle_gamma   90.00
#
_symmetry.space_group_name_H-M   'P 1'
#
loop_
_entity.id
_entity.type
_entity.pdbx_description
1 polymer ?
#
loop_
_entity_poly.entity_id
_entity_poly.type
_entity_poly.pdbx_seq_one_letter_code
_entity_poly.pdbx_strand_id
1 'polypeptide(L)'
;MQKKFFLLLIVFAMVVSLIFPFGNNTKGQIDNGFIISEYIEGSSFNKAIELYNGTLTTIDLSNYKLALYSNGASSPSQSVTLSGTLAAGDTYIIAHGSADPAILAIADLISSSVINFNGDDAVALIRTSDASFVDVFGQIGFDPGTYWGVSPNTTVDHTLVRKPSVVKGDPIGNDVFEPSLEWNFYPVNDFTHLGSHEMTIGSAPTLDWTGEVGYEGDGVEPSSGSPSTTFTYRVKYTDADNDAPLSGYPKVHILKSSVEISGSPFTMIEVDTSDTTYSDGKLYTYSTTLSAGTDYTYYFEAKDANNVSATGIPTSSQAGPTVSGDGVPPVIYGVKPYRMSVTYELRPEISALYTDDDSGINTSSVYLKLDNVDLTSQATVTSTGVTYTPSSDLALGKHNVEVGVRDNAGNLKTLQWYFTITEQLTTPNHYFGDPHSHTSYSDGALTPYDAFTYARDTANIDFLAITDHSNSLSSTEWNDTKTQASNFTQDGVFVGLCGFEYTHTSDGHINVYESTNFVSRNDANYDTIPEFYAWLKAQPDNVFAQFNHPFTLDDFLGFAYDSDVDKKIILQEVGNGSPPYAYARLEEAYIYALDKG
;
A
#
# COMPACT_ATOMS: atom_id res chain seq x y z
N MET A 1 -13.22 -34.35 -50.52
CA MET A 1 -14.67 -34.12 -50.38
C MET A 1 -14.83 -32.89 -49.49
N GLN A 2 -15.29 -31.78 -50.08
CA GLN A 2 -15.49 -30.46 -49.44
C GLN A 2 -16.69 -30.46 -48.48
N LYS A 3 -16.72 -29.45 -47.58
CA LYS A 3 -17.85 -28.62 -47.09
C LYS A 3 -17.39 -28.01 -45.74
N LYS A 4 -17.25 -26.70 -45.45
CA LYS A 4 -17.75 -25.38 -45.89
C LYS A 4 -19.27 -25.14 -45.80
N PHE A 5 -19.60 -24.15 -44.94
CA PHE A 5 -20.85 -23.41 -44.68
C PHE A 5 -21.95 -24.15 -43.89
N PHE A 6 -22.62 -23.56 -42.88
CA PHE A 6 -23.33 -22.27 -42.92
C PHE A 6 -23.48 -21.61 -41.52
N LEU A 7 -23.42 -20.27 -41.51
CA LEU A 7 -23.70 -19.35 -40.39
C LEU A 7 -25.23 -19.28 -40.13
N LEU A 8 -25.69 -19.28 -38.87
CA LEU A 8 -27.02 -18.78 -38.52
C LEU A 8 -26.92 -17.83 -37.32
N LEU A 9 -27.07 -16.55 -37.62
CA LEU A 9 -27.18 -15.44 -36.69
C LEU A 9 -28.61 -15.46 -36.12
N ILE A 10 -28.78 -15.69 -34.81
CA ILE A 10 -30.05 -15.44 -34.12
C ILE A 10 -29.87 -14.18 -33.28
N VAL A 11 -30.50 -13.11 -33.76
CA VAL A 11 -30.79 -11.89 -32.99
C VAL A 11 -31.95 -12.23 -32.05
N PHE A 12 -31.72 -12.15 -30.74
CA PHE A 12 -32.80 -12.07 -29.77
C PHE A 12 -32.67 -10.73 -29.02
N ALA A 13 -33.49 -9.77 -29.45
CA ALA A 13 -33.77 -8.58 -28.68
C ALA A 13 -34.61 -8.99 -27.47
N MET A 14 -34.02 -8.91 -26.27
CA MET A 14 -34.76 -8.98 -25.02
C MET A 14 -34.50 -7.68 -24.27
N VAL A 15 -35.42 -6.73 -24.48
CA VAL A 15 -35.59 -5.55 -23.62
C VAL A 15 -36.11 -6.06 -22.29
N VAL A 16 -35.20 -6.29 -21.34
CA VAL A 16 -35.56 -6.37 -19.92
C VAL A 16 -35.27 -5.00 -19.34
N SER A 17 -36.33 -4.20 -19.20
CA SER A 17 -36.32 -2.98 -18.39
C SER A 17 -36.17 -3.38 -16.92
N LEU A 18 -34.93 -3.52 -16.47
CA LEU A 18 -34.60 -3.40 -15.06
C LEU A 18 -34.73 -1.91 -14.71
N ILE A 19 -35.94 -1.51 -14.32
CA ILE A 19 -36.14 -0.30 -13.53
C ILE A 19 -35.53 -0.61 -12.17
N PHE A 20 -34.22 -0.40 -12.04
CA PHE A 20 -33.69 -0.03 -10.74
C PHE A 20 -34.38 1.29 -10.39
N PRO A 21 -34.95 1.44 -9.18
CA PRO A 21 -35.15 2.78 -8.68
C PRO A 21 -33.74 3.37 -8.60
N PHE A 22 -33.39 4.20 -9.57
CA PHE A 22 -32.40 5.22 -9.35
C PHE A 22 -32.93 5.96 -8.13
N GLY A 23 -32.36 5.66 -6.96
CA GLY A 23 -32.38 6.63 -5.89
C GLY A 23 -31.90 7.90 -6.55
N ASN A 24 -32.76 8.92 -6.54
CA ASN A 24 -32.26 10.28 -6.70
C ASN A 24 -31.18 10.40 -5.63
N ASN A 25 -29.92 10.22 -6.02
CA ASN A 25 -28.83 10.91 -5.38
C ASN A 25 -29.18 12.38 -5.62
N THR A 26 -30.00 12.92 -4.72
CA THR A 26 -29.98 14.34 -4.42
C THR A 26 -28.52 14.68 -4.35
N LYS A 27 -28.01 15.40 -5.37
CA LYS A 27 -26.72 16.06 -5.25
C LYS A 27 -26.79 16.77 -3.90
N GLY A 28 -25.96 16.34 -2.95
CA GLY A 28 -25.91 16.96 -1.63
C GLY A 28 -25.82 18.46 -1.85
N GLN A 29 -26.73 19.20 -1.24
CA GLN A 29 -26.67 20.64 -1.24
C GLN A 29 -25.25 21.04 -0.78
N ILE A 30 -24.54 21.81 -1.60
CA ILE A 30 -23.19 22.26 -1.26
C ILE A 30 -23.39 23.42 -0.30
N ASP A 31 -23.28 23.15 1.00
CA ASP A 31 -23.43 24.12 2.08
C ASP A 31 -22.07 24.63 2.60
N ASN A 32 -21.00 24.46 1.82
CA ASN A 32 -19.76 25.21 1.98
C ASN A 32 -20.06 26.70 1.82
N GLY A 33 -20.11 27.42 2.94
CA GLY A 33 -20.55 28.82 3.01
C GLY A 33 -21.78 29.04 3.88
N PHE A 34 -22.46 27.99 4.34
CA PHE A 34 -23.51 28.10 5.36
C PHE A 34 -22.88 27.95 6.75
N ILE A 35 -22.90 29.02 7.55
CA ILE A 35 -22.12 29.12 8.79
C ILE A 35 -22.93 29.71 9.93
N ILE A 36 -22.45 29.53 11.15
CA ILE A 36 -22.84 30.36 12.29
C ILE A 36 -22.03 31.66 12.16
N SER A 37 -22.70 32.79 11.91
CA SER A 37 -22.06 34.09 11.69
C SER A 37 -22.01 34.95 12.94
N GLU A 38 -22.90 34.71 13.91
CA GLU A 38 -22.92 35.46 15.17
C GLU A 38 -23.42 34.61 16.33
N TYR A 39 -22.73 34.73 17.47
CA TYR A 39 -23.10 34.17 18.77
C TYR A 39 -23.22 35.32 19.77
N ILE A 40 -24.40 35.48 20.38
CA ILE A 40 -24.65 36.52 21.37
C ILE A 40 -24.93 35.87 22.72
N GLU A 41 -24.05 36.10 23.68
CA GLU A 41 -24.31 35.91 25.11
C GLU A 41 -24.28 37.28 25.82
N GLY A 42 -25.44 37.92 25.84
CA GLY A 42 -25.66 39.18 26.53
C GLY A 42 -26.19 39.01 27.96
N SER A 43 -26.52 40.14 28.59
CA SER A 43 -27.06 40.13 29.95
C SER A 43 -28.43 39.43 30.02
N SER A 44 -28.64 38.62 31.06
CA SER A 44 -29.88 37.87 31.29
C SER A 44 -30.22 36.92 30.13
N PHE A 45 -31.24 37.23 29.33
CA PHE A 45 -31.73 36.40 28.23
C PHE A 45 -31.48 37.03 26.86
N ASN A 46 -30.61 38.04 26.78
CA ASN A 46 -30.17 38.61 25.52
C ASN A 46 -29.25 37.60 24.82
N LYS A 47 -29.86 36.59 24.20
CA LYS A 47 -29.18 35.47 23.57
C LYS A 47 -29.74 35.23 22.18
N ALA A 48 -28.86 35.06 21.21
CA ALA A 48 -29.21 34.74 19.83
C ALA A 48 -28.07 34.02 19.11
N ILE A 49 -28.44 33.27 18.08
CA ILE A 49 -27.55 32.69 17.08
C ILE A 49 -27.98 33.23 15.72
N GLU A 50 -27.02 33.74 14.96
CA GLU A 50 -27.21 34.08 13.55
C GLU A 50 -26.57 33.01 12.67
N LEU A 51 -27.32 32.58 11.66
CA LEU A 51 -26.82 31.76 10.56
C LEU A 51 -26.70 32.61 9.31
N TYR A 52 -25.62 32.48 8.55
CA TYR A 52 -25.41 33.20 7.30
C TYR A 52 -25.25 32.25 6.12
N ASN A 53 -25.96 32.53 5.02
CA ASN A 53 -25.81 31.82 3.77
C ASN A 53 -24.82 32.53 2.84
N GLY A 54 -23.52 32.25 3.00
CA GLY A 54 -22.46 32.67 2.09
C GLY A 54 -22.33 31.83 0.82
N THR A 55 -23.25 30.88 0.58
CA THR A 55 -23.24 30.09 -0.67
C THR A 55 -23.79 30.92 -1.83
N LEU A 56 -23.64 30.42 -3.06
CA LEU A 56 -24.18 31.08 -4.26
C LEU A 56 -25.66 30.76 -4.53
N THR A 57 -26.32 29.99 -3.65
CA THR A 57 -27.68 29.48 -3.89
C THR A 57 -28.55 29.59 -2.65
N THR A 58 -29.87 29.66 -2.85
CA THR A 58 -30.84 29.59 -1.74
C THR A 58 -30.75 28.24 -1.02
N ILE A 59 -30.74 28.27 0.32
CA ILE A 59 -30.72 27.11 1.20
C ILE A 59 -32.14 26.76 1.65
N ASP A 60 -32.52 25.49 1.59
CA ASP A 60 -33.71 24.97 2.27
C ASP A 60 -33.37 24.63 3.73
N LEU A 61 -33.86 25.45 4.66
CA LEU A 61 -33.54 25.33 6.08
C LEU A 61 -34.17 24.10 6.72
N SER A 62 -35.20 23.48 6.13
CA SER A 62 -35.80 22.25 6.68
C SER A 62 -34.83 21.05 6.68
N ASN A 63 -33.75 21.13 5.91
CA ASN A 63 -32.65 20.16 5.90
C ASN A 63 -31.69 20.33 7.08
N TYR A 64 -31.92 21.31 7.97
CA TYR A 64 -31.00 21.66 9.05
C TYR A 64 -31.72 21.79 10.40
N LYS A 65 -30.96 21.59 11.47
CA LYS A 65 -31.37 21.85 12.85
C LYS A 65 -30.24 22.52 13.62
N LEU A 66 -30.59 23.34 14.61
CA LEU A 66 -29.65 23.87 15.60
C LEU A 66 -29.73 23.02 16.87
N ALA A 67 -28.60 22.68 17.46
CA ALA A 67 -28.50 21.89 18.68
C ALA A 67 -27.61 22.57 19.73
N LEU A 68 -28.06 22.53 20.98
CA LEU A 68 -27.33 22.99 22.17
C LEU A 68 -26.74 21.79 22.90
N TYR A 69 -25.48 21.89 23.30
CA TYR A 69 -24.76 20.91 24.10
C TYR A 69 -24.29 21.59 25.38
N SER A 70 -25.05 21.39 26.46
CA SER A 70 -24.83 22.13 27.69
C SER A 70 -23.76 21.49 28.59
N ASN A 71 -22.89 22.32 29.16
CA ASN A 71 -21.90 21.99 30.20
C ASN A 71 -21.05 20.77 29.80
N GLY A 72 -20.45 20.82 28.60
CA GLY A 72 -19.61 19.75 28.06
C GLY A 72 -20.34 18.47 27.67
N ALA A 73 -21.67 18.50 27.45
CA ALA A 73 -22.41 17.32 27.00
C ALA A 73 -21.90 16.76 25.66
N SER A 74 -21.86 15.43 25.53
CA SER A 74 -21.52 14.74 24.28
C SER A 74 -22.73 14.48 23.37
N SER A 75 -23.94 14.80 23.84
CA SER A 75 -25.22 14.61 23.14
C SER A 75 -26.05 15.89 23.25
N PRO A 76 -26.88 16.25 22.25
CA PRO A 76 -27.71 17.44 22.30
C PRO A 76 -28.58 17.48 23.55
N SER A 77 -28.46 18.55 24.33
CA SER A 77 -29.32 18.86 25.47
C SER A 77 -30.67 19.36 24.99
N GLN A 78 -30.69 20.19 23.95
CA GLN A 78 -31.88 20.70 23.26
C GLN A 78 -31.59 20.82 21.76
N SER A 79 -32.63 20.78 20.93
CA SER A 79 -32.50 21.07 19.49
C SER A 79 -33.78 21.61 18.90
N VAL A 80 -33.68 22.33 17.79
CA VAL A 80 -34.81 22.81 17.00
C VAL A 80 -34.53 22.59 15.51
N THR A 81 -35.47 21.97 14.81
CA THR A 81 -35.43 21.87 13.35
C THR A 81 -35.80 23.22 12.75
N LEU A 82 -35.00 23.70 11.79
CA LEU A 82 -35.25 24.96 11.11
C LEU A 82 -36.30 24.78 10.01
N SER A 83 -36.79 25.88 9.44
CA SER A 83 -37.80 25.83 8.39
C SER A 83 -37.72 27.06 7.49
N GLY A 84 -38.29 26.95 6.28
CA GLY A 84 -38.24 28.02 5.29
C GLY A 84 -37.00 27.94 4.41
N THR A 85 -36.66 29.06 3.76
CA THR A 85 -35.53 29.16 2.85
C THR A 85 -34.72 30.40 3.15
N LEU A 86 -33.40 30.32 3.00
CA LEU A 86 -32.48 31.44 3.20
C LEU A 86 -31.79 31.78 1.88
N ALA A 87 -31.96 32.99 1.35
CA ALA A 87 -31.32 33.36 0.09
C ALA A 87 -29.81 33.53 0.26
N ALA A 88 -29.07 33.49 -0.85
CA ALA A 88 -27.63 33.75 -0.85
C ALA A 88 -27.36 35.19 -0.36
N GLY A 89 -26.47 35.33 0.62
CA GLY A 89 -26.12 36.60 1.26
C GLY A 89 -27.05 37.04 2.39
N ASP A 90 -28.11 36.28 2.70
CA ASP A 90 -29.04 36.59 3.79
C ASP A 90 -28.64 35.89 5.11
N THR A 91 -29.18 36.40 6.22
CA THR A 91 -29.04 35.82 7.57
C THR A 91 -30.36 35.25 8.10
N TYR A 92 -30.27 34.30 9.04
CA TYR A 92 -31.40 33.72 9.76
C TYR A 92 -31.13 33.75 11.26
N ILE A 93 -31.94 34.50 12.01
CA ILE A 93 -31.72 34.78 13.44
C ILE A 93 -32.63 33.93 14.32
N ILE A 94 -32.02 33.23 15.28
CA ILE A 94 -32.72 32.39 16.26
C ILE A 94 -32.47 32.99 17.64
N ALA A 95 -33.52 33.45 18.31
CA ALA A 95 -33.42 34.20 19.57
C ALA A 95 -34.15 33.53 20.75
N HIS A 96 -33.72 33.84 21.97
CA HIS A 96 -34.45 33.50 23.18
C HIS A 96 -35.70 34.39 23.32
N GLY A 97 -36.85 33.82 23.69
CA GLY A 97 -38.14 34.56 23.74
C GLY A 97 -38.25 35.68 24.78
N SER A 98 -37.26 35.81 25.66
CA SER A 98 -37.15 36.89 26.66
C SER A 98 -35.96 37.83 26.39
N ALA A 99 -35.39 37.79 25.19
CA ALA A 99 -34.31 38.69 24.79
C ALA A 99 -34.79 40.14 24.66
N ASP A 100 -33.84 41.07 24.56
CA ASP A 100 -34.09 42.48 24.28
C ASP A 100 -35.01 42.65 23.05
N PRO A 101 -35.99 43.56 23.09
CA PRO A 101 -36.87 43.84 21.95
C PRO A 101 -36.14 44.12 20.63
N ALA A 102 -34.91 44.65 20.66
CA ALA A 102 -34.10 44.86 19.47
C ALA A 102 -33.71 43.54 18.78
N ILE A 103 -33.35 42.50 19.55
CA ILE A 103 -33.09 41.15 19.03
C ILE A 103 -34.39 40.55 18.50
N LEU A 104 -35.47 40.62 19.30
CA LEU A 104 -36.76 40.01 18.93
C LEU A 104 -37.38 40.62 17.68
N ALA A 105 -37.09 41.89 17.37
CA ALA A 105 -37.62 42.58 16.20
C ALA A 105 -37.07 42.04 14.87
N ILE A 106 -35.90 41.40 14.89
CA ILE A 106 -35.23 40.83 13.70
C ILE A 106 -35.11 39.31 13.75
N ALA A 107 -35.60 38.66 14.80
CA ALA A 107 -35.56 37.20 14.93
C ALA A 107 -36.53 36.51 13.94
N ASP A 108 -36.01 35.55 13.18
CA ASP A 108 -36.80 34.68 12.30
C ASP A 108 -37.44 33.52 13.08
N LEU A 109 -36.79 33.07 14.16
CA LEU A 109 -37.26 31.99 15.01
C LEU A 109 -37.05 32.31 16.50
N ILE A 110 -38.11 32.13 17.29
CA ILE A 110 -38.03 32.18 18.75
C ILE A 110 -37.95 30.76 19.31
N SER A 111 -36.87 30.44 20.01
CA SER A 111 -36.68 29.12 20.64
C SER A 111 -35.92 29.24 21.96
N SER A 112 -36.68 29.40 23.05
CA SER A 112 -36.10 29.53 24.40
C SER A 112 -35.41 28.29 24.92
N SER A 113 -35.64 27.10 24.34
CA SER A 113 -34.97 25.88 24.79
C SER A 113 -33.56 25.73 24.23
N VAL A 114 -33.37 25.98 22.93
CA VAL A 114 -32.06 25.85 22.28
C VAL A 114 -31.20 27.10 22.46
N ILE A 115 -31.81 28.30 22.52
CA ILE A 115 -31.11 29.56 22.76
C ILE A 115 -31.04 29.83 24.27
N ASN A 116 -30.50 28.85 25.01
CA ASN A 116 -30.33 28.91 26.45
C ASN A 116 -28.92 28.52 26.89
N PHE A 117 -27.94 28.71 25.99
CA PHE A 117 -26.52 28.52 26.25
C PHE A 117 -25.96 29.57 27.21
N ASN A 118 -24.79 29.29 27.76
CA ASN A 118 -23.90 30.23 28.42
C ASN A 118 -22.45 29.90 28.02
N GLY A 119 -21.46 30.64 28.53
CA GLY A 119 -20.11 30.69 27.96
C GLY A 119 -19.39 29.35 27.76
N ASP A 120 -19.77 28.29 28.47
CA ASP A 120 -19.21 26.93 28.42
C ASP A 120 -20.04 25.92 27.60
N ASP A 121 -21.10 26.37 26.93
CA ASP A 121 -21.98 25.52 26.12
C ASP A 121 -21.62 25.55 24.63
N ALA A 122 -21.60 24.39 23.98
CA ALA A 122 -21.41 24.29 22.53
C ALA A 122 -22.74 24.35 21.77
N VAL A 123 -22.72 24.95 20.57
CA VAL A 123 -23.85 25.06 19.66
C VAL A 123 -23.46 24.53 18.30
N ALA A 124 -24.27 23.64 17.72
CA ALA A 124 -23.97 23.03 16.43
C ALA A 124 -25.12 23.19 15.43
N LEU A 125 -24.76 23.52 14.19
CA LEU A 125 -25.62 23.46 13.02
C LEU A 125 -25.48 22.08 12.37
N ILE A 126 -26.58 21.33 12.25
CA ILE A 126 -26.57 19.90 11.92
C ILE A 126 -27.49 19.62 10.74
N ARG A 127 -27.03 18.80 9.79
CA ARG A 127 -27.88 18.27 8.70
C ARG A 127 -28.86 17.24 9.23
N THR A 128 -30.14 17.35 8.89
CA THR A 128 -31.17 16.39 9.34
C THR A 128 -31.10 15.05 8.61
N SER A 129 -30.49 15.01 7.43
CA SER A 129 -30.37 13.82 6.58
C SER A 129 -29.46 12.74 7.17
N ASP A 130 -28.34 13.14 7.78
CA ASP A 130 -27.27 12.22 8.23
C ASP A 130 -26.69 12.58 9.60
N ALA A 131 -27.20 13.63 10.24
CA ALA A 131 -26.71 14.17 11.51
C ALA A 131 -25.25 14.67 11.48
N SER A 132 -24.68 14.94 10.30
CA SER A 132 -23.35 15.55 10.17
C SER A 132 -23.37 17.03 10.54
N PHE A 133 -22.24 17.53 11.07
CA PHE A 133 -22.06 18.94 11.40
C PHE A 133 -21.77 19.77 10.15
N VAL A 134 -22.37 20.95 10.12
CA VAL A 134 -22.11 22.00 9.13
C VAL A 134 -21.16 23.03 9.72
N ASP A 135 -21.45 23.46 10.95
CA ASP A 135 -20.64 24.39 11.73
C ASP A 135 -20.84 24.12 13.22
N VAL A 136 -19.79 24.30 14.02
CA VAL A 136 -19.79 24.11 15.48
C VAL A 136 -19.14 25.32 16.14
N PHE A 137 -19.84 25.88 17.12
CA PHE A 137 -19.32 26.88 18.06
C PHE A 137 -19.10 26.20 19.40
N GLY A 138 -17.85 26.16 19.90
CA GLY A 138 -17.50 25.42 21.11
C GLY A 138 -16.96 24.01 20.82
N GLN A 139 -16.73 23.22 21.88
CA GLN A 139 -16.21 21.86 21.78
C GLN A 139 -17.16 20.86 22.44
N ILE A 140 -17.79 20.00 21.64
CA ILE A 140 -18.74 18.98 22.09
C ILE A 140 -18.01 17.91 22.91
N GLY A 141 -18.56 17.59 24.08
CA GLY A 141 -17.97 16.62 25.01
C GLY A 141 -16.85 17.17 25.90
N PHE A 142 -16.59 18.47 25.88
CA PHE A 142 -15.58 19.13 26.70
C PHE A 142 -16.15 20.36 27.40
N ASP A 143 -15.87 20.52 28.70
CA ASP A 143 -16.26 21.66 29.52
C ASP A 143 -15.03 22.54 29.79
N PRO A 144 -14.97 23.80 29.27
CA PRO A 144 -13.86 24.73 29.52
C PRO A 144 -13.94 25.39 30.92
N GLY A 145 -14.95 25.07 31.72
CA GLY A 145 -15.19 25.54 33.08
C GLY A 145 -16.12 26.75 33.17
N THR A 146 -15.90 27.81 32.41
CA THR A 146 -16.81 28.98 32.41
C THR A 146 -16.92 29.62 31.04
N TYR A 147 -15.83 29.62 30.27
CA TYR A 147 -15.81 30.17 28.92
C TYR A 147 -14.63 29.60 28.12
N TRP A 148 -14.73 29.64 26.80
CA TRP A 148 -13.57 29.55 25.91
C TRP A 148 -12.95 30.92 25.66
N GLY A 149 -11.67 30.93 25.28
CA GLY A 149 -10.89 32.14 25.03
C GLY A 149 -10.05 32.60 26.22
N VAL A 150 -9.49 33.81 26.10
CA VAL A 150 -8.57 34.40 27.08
C VAL A 150 -9.04 35.81 27.41
N SER A 151 -9.25 36.10 28.70
CA SER A 151 -9.68 37.42 29.16
C SER A 151 -8.79 38.54 28.58
N PRO A 152 -9.39 39.61 28.02
CA PRO A 152 -10.81 39.97 28.09
C PRO A 152 -11.72 39.31 27.04
N ASN A 153 -11.18 38.58 26.06
CA ASN A 153 -11.93 38.01 24.94
C ASN A 153 -12.42 36.59 25.28
N THR A 154 -13.65 36.50 25.79
CA THR A 154 -14.27 35.25 26.27
C THR A 154 -15.61 35.00 25.60
N THR A 155 -16.08 33.76 25.59
CA THR A 155 -17.44 33.42 25.11
C THR A 155 -18.53 33.88 26.06
N VAL A 156 -18.27 33.91 27.37
CA VAL A 156 -19.21 34.48 28.35
C VAL A 156 -19.31 36.00 28.23
N ASP A 157 -20.52 36.54 28.37
CA ASP A 157 -20.83 37.99 28.40
C ASP A 157 -20.26 38.78 27.21
N HIS A 158 -20.28 38.21 26.00
CA HIS A 158 -19.82 38.87 24.78
C HIS A 158 -20.74 38.58 23.57
N THR A 159 -20.64 39.48 22.59
CA THR A 159 -21.09 39.20 21.23
C THR A 159 -19.87 38.77 20.42
N LEU A 160 -19.97 37.64 19.73
CA LEU A 160 -18.93 37.12 18.86
C LEU A 160 -19.46 37.10 17.42
N VAL A 161 -18.79 37.83 16.53
CA VAL A 161 -19.11 37.86 15.09
C VAL A 161 -18.01 37.11 14.36
N ARG A 162 -18.37 36.18 13.47
CA ARG A 162 -17.42 35.44 12.64
C ARG A 162 -16.58 36.43 11.81
N LYS A 163 -15.32 36.13 11.56
CA LYS A 163 -14.48 36.95 10.68
C LYS A 163 -14.93 36.78 9.21
N PRO A 164 -14.96 37.85 8.40
CA PRO A 164 -15.36 37.75 6.99
C PRO A 164 -14.54 36.76 6.15
N SER A 165 -13.30 36.47 6.55
CA SER A 165 -12.43 35.49 5.89
C SER A 165 -12.83 34.03 6.13
N VAL A 166 -13.76 33.76 7.07
CA VAL A 166 -14.20 32.39 7.38
C VAL A 166 -15.33 32.01 6.43
N VAL A 167 -14.96 31.42 5.30
CA VAL A 167 -15.88 31.08 4.21
C VAL A 167 -16.53 29.69 4.34
N LYS A 168 -16.20 28.95 5.40
CA LYS A 168 -16.71 27.59 5.67
C LYS A 168 -16.84 27.36 7.17
N GLY A 169 -17.91 26.66 7.56
CA GLY A 169 -18.13 26.24 8.95
C GLY A 169 -17.19 25.12 9.38
N ASP A 170 -17.04 24.96 10.69
CA ASP A 170 -16.27 23.88 11.31
C ASP A 170 -17.12 22.60 11.40
N PRO A 171 -16.81 21.54 10.64
CA PRO A 171 -17.59 20.31 10.66
C PRO A 171 -17.11 19.31 11.73
N ILE A 172 -16.10 19.65 12.54
CA ILE A 172 -15.53 18.78 13.57
C ILE A 172 -16.06 19.24 14.93
N GLY A 173 -16.69 18.33 15.67
CA GLY A 173 -17.38 18.71 16.90
C GLY A 173 -16.51 18.65 18.15
N ASN A 174 -15.38 17.95 18.10
CA ASN A 174 -14.63 17.53 19.29
C ASN A 174 -13.17 18.00 19.32
N ASP A 175 -12.74 18.75 18.32
CA ASP A 175 -11.43 19.41 18.29
C ASP A 175 -11.41 20.67 19.15
N VAL A 176 -10.21 21.22 19.34
CA VAL A 176 -9.99 22.32 20.29
C VAL A 176 -10.62 23.60 19.74
N PHE A 177 -11.56 24.17 20.50
CA PHE A 177 -12.19 25.44 20.14
C PHE A 177 -11.39 26.64 20.66
N GLU A 178 -10.70 27.33 19.76
CA GLU A 178 -9.97 28.57 20.02
C GLU A 178 -10.66 29.77 19.33
N PRO A 179 -11.61 30.47 19.99
CA PRO A 179 -12.49 31.43 19.32
C PRO A 179 -11.73 32.61 18.69
N SER A 180 -10.55 32.97 19.19
CA SER A 180 -9.74 34.07 18.64
C SER A 180 -9.26 33.84 17.19
N LEU A 181 -9.25 32.60 16.71
CA LEU A 181 -8.85 32.28 15.35
C LEU A 181 -9.90 32.73 14.33
N GLU A 182 -11.19 32.60 14.67
CA GLU A 182 -12.28 32.73 13.70
C GLU A 182 -13.32 33.80 14.07
N TRP A 183 -13.28 34.33 15.30
CA TRP A 183 -14.30 35.25 15.82
C TRP A 183 -13.69 36.59 16.25
N ASN A 184 -14.44 37.66 16.01
CA ASN A 184 -14.22 38.99 16.55
C ASN A 184 -15.11 39.18 17.79
N PHE A 185 -14.56 39.76 18.86
CA PHE A 185 -15.24 39.94 20.14
C PHE A 185 -15.73 41.38 20.29
N TYR A 186 -16.98 41.52 20.71
CA TYR A 186 -17.64 42.79 20.97
C TYR A 186 -18.23 42.79 22.39
N PRO A 187 -18.40 43.97 23.01
CA PRO A 187 -18.91 44.07 24.37
C PRO A 187 -20.26 43.38 24.57
N VAL A 188 -20.54 42.96 25.81
CA VAL A 188 -21.86 42.46 26.22
C VAL A 188 -22.99 43.36 25.70
N ASN A 189 -24.05 42.75 25.16
CA ASN A 189 -25.20 43.42 24.57
C ASN A 189 -24.92 44.29 23.32
N ASP A 190 -23.83 44.05 22.59
CA ASP A 190 -23.69 44.59 21.24
C ASP A 190 -24.55 43.77 20.26
N PHE A 191 -25.55 44.42 19.66
CA PHE A 191 -26.43 43.80 18.65
C PHE A 191 -26.30 44.50 17.30
N THR A 192 -25.26 45.32 17.10
CA THR A 192 -25.15 46.19 15.93
C THR A 192 -24.77 45.42 14.65
N HIS A 193 -24.30 44.18 14.80
CA HIS A 193 -23.93 43.27 13.71
C HIS A 193 -25.07 42.33 13.30
N LEU A 194 -26.01 42.08 14.22
CA LEU A 194 -27.11 41.14 14.03
C LEU A 194 -28.03 41.58 12.88
N GLY A 195 -28.32 40.63 11.99
CA GLY A 195 -29.09 40.86 10.77
C GLY A 195 -28.24 41.05 9.51
N SER A 196 -26.91 40.96 9.60
CA SER A 196 -26.03 41.06 8.44
C SER A 196 -24.67 40.43 8.67
N HIS A 197 -24.12 39.81 7.63
CA HIS A 197 -22.75 39.31 7.65
C HIS A 197 -22.08 39.53 6.29
N GLU A 198 -20.79 39.84 6.31
CA GLU A 198 -19.96 39.93 5.11
C GLU A 198 -19.04 38.72 5.06
N MET A 199 -18.99 38.05 3.90
CA MET A 199 -18.03 36.98 3.63
C MET A 199 -17.15 37.41 2.45
N THR A 200 -15.85 37.49 2.67
CA THR A 200 -14.87 37.87 1.65
C THR A 200 -14.30 36.60 1.05
N ILE A 201 -14.75 36.24 -0.15
CA ILE A 201 -14.09 35.20 -0.95
C ILE A 201 -12.77 35.82 -1.43
N GLY A 202 -11.63 35.24 -1.02
CA GLY A 202 -10.31 35.68 -1.44
C GLY A 202 -10.18 35.79 -2.96
N SER A 203 -9.24 36.62 -3.42
CA SER A 203 -8.90 36.80 -4.82
C SER A 203 -8.37 35.48 -5.36
N ALA A 204 -8.98 34.95 -6.43
CA ALA A 204 -8.50 33.71 -7.02
C ALA A 204 -7.02 33.84 -7.42
N PRO A 205 -6.18 32.84 -7.10
CA PRO A 205 -4.79 32.86 -7.50
C PRO A 205 -4.64 32.83 -9.03
N THR A 206 -3.48 33.26 -9.53
CA THR A 206 -3.11 33.18 -10.93
C THR A 206 -1.89 32.29 -11.11
N LEU A 207 -1.93 31.44 -12.14
CA LEU A 207 -0.77 30.72 -12.65
C LEU A 207 -0.22 31.44 -13.88
N ASP A 208 1.10 31.59 -13.91
CA ASP A 208 1.84 32.17 -15.03
C ASP A 208 3.11 31.35 -15.33
N TRP A 209 3.69 31.58 -16.51
CA TRP A 209 5.04 31.10 -16.82
C TRP A 209 6.08 31.77 -15.92
N THR A 210 7.15 31.06 -15.60
CA THR A 210 8.18 31.58 -14.67
C THR A 210 9.01 32.69 -15.31
N GLY A 211 9.09 32.72 -16.65
CA GLY A 211 9.87 33.70 -17.39
C GLY A 211 11.39 33.48 -17.34
N GLU A 212 11.83 32.40 -16.67
CA GLU A 212 13.21 31.94 -16.72
C GLU A 212 13.56 31.43 -18.13
N VAL A 213 14.85 31.41 -18.47
CA VAL A 213 15.30 30.88 -19.77
C VAL A 213 14.88 29.42 -19.92
N GLY A 214 14.14 29.11 -20.99
CA GLY A 214 13.55 27.78 -21.25
C GLY A 214 12.13 27.62 -20.69
N TYR A 215 11.59 28.63 -20.01
CA TYR A 215 10.27 28.60 -19.37
C TYR A 215 9.43 29.85 -19.67
N GLU A 216 9.75 30.59 -20.73
CA GLU A 216 9.10 31.86 -21.03
C GLU A 216 7.68 31.71 -21.60
N GLY A 217 7.33 30.54 -22.15
CA GLY A 217 6.09 30.37 -22.92
C GLY A 217 5.35 29.05 -22.78
N ASP A 218 5.94 28.03 -22.16
CA ASP A 218 5.38 26.67 -22.12
C ASP A 218 5.49 26.01 -20.73
N GLY A 219 6.51 26.34 -19.94
CA GLY A 219 6.65 25.78 -18.59
C GLY A 219 7.26 24.36 -18.58
N VAL A 220 7.92 23.90 -19.65
CA VAL A 220 8.60 22.58 -19.69
C VAL A 220 9.94 22.66 -20.43
N GLU A 221 10.99 22.09 -19.83
CA GLU A 221 12.34 22.04 -20.44
C GLU A 221 13.03 20.69 -20.16
N PRO A 222 13.68 20.05 -21.14
CA PRO A 222 13.67 20.40 -22.57
C PRO A 222 12.35 20.12 -23.26
N SER A 223 12.02 20.87 -24.30
CA SER A 223 10.81 20.62 -25.12
C SER A 223 10.87 19.31 -25.94
N SER A 224 12.05 18.68 -26.04
CA SER A 224 12.21 17.37 -26.67
C SER A 224 13.38 16.57 -26.10
N GLY A 225 13.32 15.24 -26.20
CA GLY A 225 14.36 14.35 -25.69
C GLY A 225 14.14 12.87 -25.98
N SER A 226 15.03 12.02 -25.47
CA SER A 226 14.89 10.56 -25.42
C SER A 226 14.01 10.12 -24.24
N PRO A 227 13.59 8.84 -24.19
CA PRO A 227 12.92 8.31 -23.00
C PRO A 227 13.75 8.37 -21.70
N SER A 228 15.07 8.52 -21.82
CA SER A 228 15.99 8.74 -20.69
C SER A 228 16.20 10.22 -20.34
N THR A 229 15.63 11.15 -21.11
CA THR A 229 15.72 12.58 -20.85
C THR A 229 14.79 12.97 -19.70
N THR A 230 15.33 13.69 -18.72
CA THR A 230 14.53 14.30 -17.66
C THR A 230 13.88 15.59 -18.16
N PHE A 231 12.56 15.63 -18.11
CA PHE A 231 11.73 16.78 -18.41
C PHE A 231 11.32 17.46 -17.11
N THR A 232 11.57 18.77 -17.01
CA THR A 232 11.25 19.56 -15.82
C THR A 232 10.15 20.56 -16.16
N TYR A 233 9.02 20.44 -15.48
CA TYR A 233 7.87 21.32 -15.53
C TYR A 233 7.97 22.40 -14.45
N ARG A 234 7.67 23.66 -14.79
CA ARG A 234 7.65 24.79 -13.85
C ARG A 234 6.45 25.69 -14.06
N VAL A 235 5.97 26.26 -12.95
CA VAL A 235 4.88 27.25 -12.96
C VAL A 235 5.08 28.26 -11.82
N LYS A 236 4.63 29.50 -12.04
CA LYS A 236 4.58 30.55 -11.03
C LYS A 236 3.15 30.66 -10.50
N TYR A 237 2.98 30.57 -9.18
CA TYR A 237 1.73 30.80 -8.47
C TYR A 237 1.76 32.20 -7.85
N THR A 238 0.72 33.01 -8.08
CA THR A 238 0.58 34.34 -7.48
C THR A 238 -0.80 34.50 -6.86
N ASP A 239 -0.86 35.02 -5.64
CA ASP A 239 -2.11 35.24 -4.93
C ASP A 239 -2.11 36.64 -4.30
N ALA A 240 -3.11 37.47 -4.65
CA ALA A 240 -3.15 38.87 -4.24
C ALA A 240 -3.36 39.05 -2.72
N ASP A 241 -4.00 38.08 -2.07
CA ASP A 241 -4.23 38.05 -0.63
C ASP A 241 -3.10 37.35 0.13
N ASN A 242 -2.06 36.93 -0.62
CA ASN A 242 -0.90 36.22 -0.12
C ASN A 242 -1.26 34.85 0.49
N ASP A 243 -2.34 34.23 0.02
CA ASP A 243 -2.74 32.90 0.45
C ASP A 243 -1.84 31.82 -0.18
N ALA A 244 -1.37 30.90 0.67
CA ALA A 244 -0.61 29.75 0.22
C ALA A 244 -1.48 28.80 -0.63
N PRO A 245 -0.88 28.03 -1.56
CA PRO A 245 -1.62 26.95 -2.21
C PRO A 245 -2.16 25.93 -1.20
N LEU A 246 -3.34 25.39 -1.49
CA LEU A 246 -3.93 24.27 -0.74
C LEU A 246 -2.95 23.10 -0.66
N SER A 247 -2.89 22.43 0.48
CA SER A 247 -2.05 21.24 0.66
C SER A 247 -2.25 20.22 -0.47
N GLY A 248 -1.16 19.81 -1.12
CA GLY A 248 -1.16 18.94 -2.29
C GLY A 248 -1.20 19.65 -3.65
N TYR A 249 -1.23 20.99 -3.68
CA TYR A 249 -1.13 21.85 -4.86
C TYR A 249 0.15 22.71 -4.80
N PRO A 250 0.59 23.27 -5.95
CA PRO A 250 0.11 23.06 -7.32
C PRO A 250 0.32 21.63 -7.84
N LYS A 251 -0.37 21.30 -8.92
CA LYS A 251 -0.23 20.03 -9.64
C LYS A 251 0.06 20.27 -11.11
N VAL A 252 0.81 19.35 -11.71
CA VAL A 252 0.93 19.22 -13.17
C VAL A 252 0.20 17.97 -13.62
N HIS A 253 -0.67 18.13 -14.61
CA HIS A 253 -1.35 17.06 -15.32
C HIS A 253 -0.56 16.77 -16.59
N ILE A 254 -0.11 15.53 -16.80
CA ILE A 254 0.60 15.10 -17.99
C ILE A 254 -0.20 14.00 -18.67
N LEU A 255 -0.56 14.23 -19.92
CA LEU A 255 -1.42 13.36 -20.72
C LEU A 255 -0.67 12.87 -21.95
N LYS A 256 -0.98 11.66 -22.39
CA LYS A 256 -0.57 11.08 -23.67
C LYS A 256 -1.81 10.61 -24.42
N SER A 257 -1.96 11.00 -25.69
CA SER A 257 -3.20 10.73 -26.46
C SER A 257 -4.45 11.22 -25.71
N SER A 258 -4.37 12.37 -25.03
CA SER A 258 -5.45 12.95 -24.19
C SER A 258 -5.88 12.13 -22.97
N VAL A 259 -5.07 11.16 -22.53
CA VAL A 259 -5.30 10.38 -21.31
C VAL A 259 -4.16 10.63 -20.33
N GLU A 260 -4.48 10.85 -19.06
CA GLU A 260 -3.48 10.99 -17.99
C GLU A 260 -2.51 9.80 -17.98
N ILE A 261 -1.21 10.08 -17.92
CA ILE A 261 -0.22 9.02 -17.73
C ILE A 261 -0.29 8.47 -16.31
N SER A 262 0.26 7.27 -16.10
CA SER A 262 0.27 6.65 -14.77
C SER A 262 0.91 7.58 -13.73
N GLY A 263 0.20 7.82 -12.63
CA GLY A 263 0.60 8.71 -11.54
C GLY A 263 0.18 10.18 -11.69
N SER A 264 -0.23 10.61 -12.88
CA SER A 264 -0.73 11.97 -13.12
C SER A 264 -2.16 12.13 -12.56
N PRO A 265 -2.53 13.27 -11.96
CA PRO A 265 -1.70 14.47 -11.77
C PRO A 265 -0.65 14.34 -10.66
N PHE A 266 0.47 15.03 -10.86
CA PHE A 266 1.59 15.05 -9.94
C PHE A 266 1.61 16.34 -9.12
N THR A 267 1.69 16.22 -7.79
CA THR A 267 1.95 17.37 -6.92
C THR A 267 3.35 17.91 -7.17
N MET A 268 3.45 19.23 -7.33
CA MET A 268 4.69 19.96 -7.56
C MET A 268 5.34 20.36 -6.23
N ILE A 269 6.66 20.56 -6.24
CA ILE A 269 7.42 21.00 -5.07
C ILE A 269 7.87 22.45 -5.24
N GLU A 270 8.10 23.13 -4.12
CA GLU A 270 8.60 24.52 -4.11
C GLU A 270 10.03 24.58 -4.64
N VAL A 271 10.32 25.58 -5.48
CA VAL A 271 11.69 25.83 -5.96
C VAL A 271 12.55 26.46 -4.85
N ASP A 272 11.97 27.37 -4.08
CA ASP A 272 12.59 28.00 -2.91
C ASP A 272 11.61 27.91 -1.72
N THR A 273 11.97 27.12 -0.71
CA THR A 273 11.16 26.93 0.50
C THR A 273 11.27 28.08 1.49
N SER A 274 12.20 29.00 1.29
CA SER A 274 12.36 30.19 2.13
C SER A 274 11.48 31.36 1.69
N ASP A 275 10.96 31.32 0.47
CA ASP A 275 10.01 32.29 -0.04
C ASP A 275 8.60 32.02 0.52
N THR A 276 8.10 32.88 1.39
CA THR A 276 6.74 32.76 1.97
C THR A 276 5.80 33.85 1.46
N THR A 277 6.19 34.56 0.40
CA THR A 277 5.38 35.63 -0.20
C THR A 277 4.73 35.06 -1.46
N TYR A 278 3.42 34.92 -1.46
CA TYR A 278 2.65 34.42 -2.60
C TYR A 278 2.18 35.57 -3.50
N SER A 279 2.19 36.80 -2.99
CA SER A 279 1.72 37.99 -3.71
C SER A 279 2.69 38.56 -4.75
N ASP A 280 3.98 38.23 -4.70
CA ASP A 280 4.99 38.58 -5.70
C ASP A 280 5.32 37.43 -6.67
N GLY A 281 4.79 36.23 -6.38
CA GLY A 281 4.79 35.08 -7.26
C GLY A 281 5.86 34.04 -6.89
N LYS A 282 5.41 32.92 -6.35
CA LYS A 282 6.26 31.80 -5.92
C LYS A 282 6.35 30.70 -6.98
N LEU A 283 7.53 30.10 -7.14
CA LEU A 283 7.80 29.09 -8.17
C LEU A 283 7.67 27.65 -7.66
N TYR A 284 7.09 26.80 -8.51
CA TYR A 284 6.91 25.36 -8.28
C TYR A 284 7.50 24.55 -9.43
N THR A 285 8.02 23.35 -9.14
CA THR A 285 8.68 22.47 -10.10
C THR A 285 8.27 21.00 -9.94
N TYR A 286 8.28 20.25 -11.04
CA TYR A 286 8.18 18.80 -11.07
C TYR A 286 9.05 18.23 -12.19
N SER A 287 9.76 17.13 -11.96
CA SER A 287 10.64 16.51 -12.96
C SER A 287 10.31 15.03 -13.14
N THR A 288 10.31 14.56 -14.38
CA THR A 288 10.05 13.15 -14.71
C THR A 288 10.73 12.73 -16.01
N THR A 289 10.78 11.43 -16.28
CA THR A 289 11.07 10.89 -17.61
C THR A 289 9.77 10.39 -18.24
N LEU A 290 9.72 10.35 -19.57
CA LEU A 290 8.52 9.98 -20.31
C LEU A 290 8.86 8.87 -21.32
N SER A 291 7.90 7.98 -21.58
CA SER A 291 8.03 7.01 -22.68
C SER A 291 8.05 7.71 -24.04
N ALA A 292 8.59 7.05 -25.07
CA ALA A 292 8.56 7.59 -26.44
C ALA A 292 7.12 7.95 -26.90
N GLY A 293 6.95 9.14 -27.47
CA GLY A 293 5.66 9.68 -27.91
C GLY A 293 5.76 11.16 -28.31
N THR A 294 4.97 11.59 -29.30
CA THR A 294 4.94 12.97 -29.81
C THR A 294 3.59 13.66 -29.56
N ASP A 295 2.74 13.02 -28.77
CA ASP A 295 1.33 13.32 -28.54
C ASP A 295 1.05 13.67 -27.07
N TYR A 296 2.10 14.08 -26.36
CA TYR A 296 1.99 14.56 -25.00
C TYR A 296 1.33 15.94 -24.94
N THR A 297 0.47 16.11 -23.95
CA THR A 297 -0.05 17.41 -23.53
C THR A 297 0.01 17.53 -22.01
N TYR A 298 -0.03 18.75 -21.49
CA TYR A 298 -0.03 19.00 -20.04
C TYR A 298 -0.75 20.29 -19.69
N TYR A 299 -1.12 20.45 -18.43
CA TYR A 299 -1.59 21.71 -17.85
C TYR A 299 -1.36 21.72 -16.34
N PHE A 300 -1.51 22.88 -15.71
CA PHE A 300 -1.30 23.06 -14.28
C PHE A 300 -2.63 23.34 -13.56
N GLU A 301 -2.76 22.81 -12.34
CA GLU A 301 -3.88 23.08 -11.45
C GLU A 301 -3.34 23.63 -10.13
N ALA A 302 -3.92 24.71 -9.62
CA ALA A 302 -3.65 25.19 -8.27
C ALA A 302 -4.94 25.70 -7.63
N LYS A 303 -4.97 25.67 -6.31
CA LYS A 303 -6.02 26.25 -5.47
C LYS A 303 -5.36 26.96 -4.31
N ASP A 304 -5.95 28.05 -3.82
CA ASP A 304 -5.51 28.69 -2.58
C ASP A 304 -5.97 27.90 -1.34
N ALA A 305 -5.56 28.35 -0.15
CA ALA A 305 -5.96 27.77 1.13
C ALA A 305 -7.49 27.79 1.35
N ASN A 306 -8.19 28.69 0.68
CA ASN A 306 -9.65 28.84 0.70
C ASN A 306 -10.35 27.97 -0.37
N ASN A 307 -9.58 27.12 -1.07
CA ASN A 307 -10.03 26.21 -2.11
C ASN A 307 -10.61 26.92 -3.36
N VAL A 308 -10.23 28.18 -3.59
CA VAL A 308 -10.51 28.93 -4.83
C VAL A 308 -9.54 28.47 -5.90
N SER A 309 -10.05 28.13 -7.08
CA SER A 309 -9.23 27.59 -8.17
C SER A 309 -8.46 28.70 -8.90
N ALA A 310 -7.21 28.42 -9.21
CA ALA A 310 -6.35 29.35 -9.93
C ALA A 310 -6.80 29.57 -11.37
N THR A 311 -6.50 30.74 -11.90
CA THR A 311 -6.73 31.13 -13.30
C THR A 311 -5.39 31.32 -14.03
N GLY A 312 -5.42 31.63 -15.33
CA GLY A 312 -4.21 31.91 -16.13
C GLY A 312 -4.00 30.93 -17.29
N ILE A 313 -3.07 31.26 -18.19
CA ILE A 313 -2.76 30.44 -19.39
C ILE A 313 -2.32 29.00 -19.03
N PRO A 314 -1.47 28.78 -18.00
CA PRO A 314 -1.00 27.43 -17.63
C PRO A 314 -2.11 26.46 -17.21
N THR A 315 -3.31 26.94 -16.86
CA THR A 315 -4.45 26.07 -16.53
C THR A 315 -5.12 25.44 -17.75
N SER A 316 -4.73 25.88 -18.96
CA SER A 316 -5.16 25.30 -20.24
C SER A 316 -4.13 24.34 -20.80
N SER A 317 -4.59 23.32 -21.53
CA SER A 317 -3.74 22.30 -22.14
C SER A 317 -2.70 22.89 -23.10
N GLN A 318 -1.43 22.59 -22.84
CA GLN A 318 -0.26 22.86 -23.67
C GLN A 318 0.24 21.58 -24.34
N ALA A 319 0.94 21.72 -25.47
CA ALA A 319 1.54 20.59 -26.19
C ALA A 319 2.97 20.32 -25.72
N GLY A 320 3.38 19.06 -25.72
CA GLY A 320 4.75 18.62 -25.45
C GLY A 320 4.94 17.92 -24.10
N PRO A 321 6.17 17.50 -23.78
CA PRO A 321 7.35 17.50 -24.66
C PRO A 321 7.30 16.40 -25.73
N THR A 322 8.17 16.48 -26.74
CA THR A 322 8.34 15.41 -27.74
C THR A 322 9.39 14.40 -27.30
N VAL A 323 9.01 13.13 -27.18
CA VAL A 323 9.91 12.07 -26.73
C VAL A 323 10.19 11.10 -27.89
N SER A 324 11.44 11.02 -28.33
CA SER A 324 11.86 10.18 -29.46
C SER A 324 13.11 9.37 -29.15
N GLY A 325 13.17 8.12 -29.60
CA GLY A 325 14.32 7.23 -29.38
C GLY A 325 13.93 5.97 -28.60
N ASP A 326 14.90 5.07 -28.46
CA ASP A 326 14.74 3.81 -27.75
C ASP A 326 14.93 3.99 -26.23
N GLY A 327 13.96 3.50 -25.47
CA GLY A 327 13.95 3.51 -24.00
C GLY A 327 13.86 2.13 -23.37
N VAL A 328 13.99 1.06 -24.17
CA VAL A 328 13.87 -0.32 -23.72
C VAL A 328 15.28 -0.88 -23.53
N PRO A 329 15.68 -1.30 -22.31
CA PRO A 329 16.97 -1.93 -22.12
C PRO A 329 17.09 -3.29 -22.84
N PRO A 330 18.32 -3.73 -23.20
CA PRO A 330 18.55 -5.06 -23.74
C PRO A 330 18.03 -6.19 -22.85
N VAL A 331 17.80 -7.36 -23.45
CA VAL A 331 17.49 -8.60 -22.73
C VAL A 331 18.74 -9.45 -22.60
N ILE A 332 19.05 -9.95 -21.38
CA ILE A 332 20.12 -10.92 -21.12
C ILE A 332 19.50 -12.30 -20.83
N TYR A 333 19.95 -13.34 -21.51
CA TYR A 333 19.41 -14.70 -21.41
C TYR A 333 20.48 -15.78 -21.68
N GLY A 334 20.09 -17.06 -21.59
CA GLY A 334 20.96 -18.18 -21.98
C GLY A 334 22.26 -18.30 -21.17
N VAL A 335 22.22 -17.96 -19.88
CA VAL A 335 23.43 -17.90 -19.03
C VAL A 335 24.01 -19.28 -18.76
N LYS A 336 25.35 -19.35 -18.70
CA LYS A 336 26.10 -20.53 -18.24
C LYS A 336 27.16 -20.13 -17.22
N PRO A 337 27.48 -21.00 -16.23
CA PRO A 337 26.64 -22.13 -15.82
C PRO A 337 25.22 -21.68 -15.47
N TYR A 338 24.25 -22.60 -15.52
CA TYR A 338 22.85 -22.24 -15.26
C TYR A 338 22.70 -21.67 -13.84
N ARG A 339 21.68 -20.83 -13.65
CA ARG A 339 21.42 -20.19 -12.36
C ARG A 339 21.25 -21.27 -11.28
N MET A 340 21.97 -21.12 -10.17
CA MET A 340 21.93 -22.03 -9.01
C MET A 340 22.38 -23.47 -9.31
N SER A 341 23.05 -23.69 -10.45
CA SER A 341 23.52 -25.03 -10.83
C SER A 341 24.76 -25.46 -10.03
N VAL A 342 24.92 -26.78 -9.91
CA VAL A 342 26.14 -27.41 -9.40
C VAL A 342 26.94 -27.96 -10.59
N THR A 343 28.25 -27.78 -10.56
CA THR A 343 29.19 -28.37 -11.54
C THR A 343 30.40 -28.97 -10.83
N TYR A 344 31.04 -29.92 -11.51
CA TYR A 344 32.33 -30.48 -11.10
C TYR A 344 33.49 -29.89 -11.91
N GLU A 345 33.18 -29.14 -12.97
CA GLU A 345 34.18 -28.51 -13.82
C GLU A 345 34.80 -27.32 -13.09
N LEU A 346 36.10 -27.40 -12.78
CA LEU A 346 36.85 -26.33 -12.11
C LEU A 346 37.09 -25.11 -13.02
N ARG A 347 36.90 -25.26 -14.34
CA ARG A 347 37.06 -24.21 -15.35
C ARG A 347 35.84 -24.19 -16.28
N PRO A 348 34.63 -23.93 -15.75
CA PRO A 348 33.42 -23.97 -16.56
C PRO A 348 33.39 -22.78 -17.54
N GLU A 349 32.72 -22.93 -18.67
CA GLU A 349 32.35 -21.79 -19.51
C GLU A 349 31.36 -20.91 -18.76
N ILE A 350 31.71 -19.64 -18.60
CA ILE A 350 30.85 -18.59 -18.08
C ILE A 350 30.39 -17.74 -19.27
N SER A 351 29.10 -17.74 -19.57
CA SER A 351 28.57 -17.02 -20.73
C SER A 351 27.17 -16.45 -20.50
N ALA A 352 26.83 -15.46 -21.31
CA ALA A 352 25.49 -14.88 -21.41
C ALA A 352 25.23 -14.42 -22.85
N LEU A 353 24.00 -14.58 -23.31
CA LEU A 353 23.50 -14.03 -24.58
C LEU A 353 22.72 -12.75 -24.31
N TYR A 354 22.66 -11.87 -25.31
CA TYR A 354 21.84 -10.68 -25.25
C TYR A 354 21.30 -10.28 -26.62
N THR A 355 20.16 -9.59 -26.60
CA THR A 355 19.50 -9.03 -27.79
C THR A 355 18.87 -7.69 -27.46
N ASP A 356 18.78 -6.85 -28.48
CA ASP A 356 18.07 -5.59 -28.48
C ASP A 356 17.55 -5.33 -29.90
N ASP A 357 16.23 -5.22 -30.05
CA ASP A 357 15.58 -5.15 -31.37
C ASP A 357 15.35 -3.70 -31.83
N ASP A 358 15.51 -2.72 -30.94
CA ASP A 358 15.15 -1.32 -31.17
C ASP A 358 16.38 -0.49 -31.60
N SER A 359 17.39 -0.34 -30.74
CA SER A 359 18.62 0.41 -31.05
C SER A 359 19.85 -0.49 -31.25
N GLY A 360 19.77 -1.76 -30.90
CA GLY A 360 20.85 -2.73 -31.02
C GLY A 360 21.92 -2.57 -29.94
N ILE A 361 22.86 -3.51 -29.89
CA ILE A 361 23.81 -3.60 -28.78
C ILE A 361 25.03 -2.68 -28.94
N ASN A 362 25.35 -1.93 -27.88
CA ASN A 362 26.62 -1.25 -27.74
C ASN A 362 27.67 -2.20 -27.14
N THR A 363 28.44 -2.87 -28.00
CA THR A 363 29.43 -3.88 -27.58
C THR A 363 30.54 -3.32 -26.68
N SER A 364 30.86 -2.03 -26.78
CA SER A 364 31.87 -1.39 -25.93
C SER A 364 31.42 -1.21 -24.46
N SER A 365 30.12 -1.37 -24.19
CA SER A 365 29.54 -1.27 -22.86
C SER A 365 29.43 -2.59 -22.11
N VAL A 366 29.67 -3.72 -22.80
CA VAL A 366 29.52 -5.07 -22.23
C VAL A 366 30.57 -5.29 -21.16
N TYR A 367 30.16 -5.86 -20.02
CA TYR A 367 31.08 -6.32 -18.99
C TYR A 367 30.68 -7.68 -18.41
N LEU A 368 31.67 -8.42 -17.90
CA LEU A 368 31.49 -9.69 -17.18
C LEU A 368 32.36 -9.68 -15.92
N LYS A 369 31.74 -9.93 -14.76
CA LYS A 369 32.43 -10.13 -13.48
C LYS A 369 32.22 -11.53 -12.94
N LEU A 370 33.25 -12.08 -12.31
CA LEU A 370 33.19 -13.31 -11.52
C LEU A 370 33.72 -12.99 -10.12
N ASP A 371 32.93 -13.28 -9.09
CA ASP A 371 33.26 -13.00 -7.68
C ASP A 371 33.71 -11.56 -7.45
N ASN A 372 32.99 -10.62 -8.07
CA ASN A 372 33.27 -9.18 -8.08
C ASN A 372 34.56 -8.75 -8.81
N VAL A 373 35.28 -9.67 -9.45
CA VAL A 373 36.44 -9.36 -10.30
C VAL A 373 35.97 -9.14 -11.74
N ASP A 374 36.30 -7.98 -12.31
CA ASP A 374 36.03 -7.68 -13.72
C ASP A 374 36.98 -8.47 -14.64
N LEU A 375 36.39 -9.34 -15.45
CA LEU A 375 37.09 -10.24 -16.38
C LEU A 375 36.77 -9.91 -17.84
N THR A 376 36.17 -8.75 -18.10
CA THR A 376 35.71 -8.32 -19.44
C THR A 376 36.84 -8.37 -20.48
N SER A 377 38.04 -7.95 -20.11
CA SER A 377 39.22 -7.97 -21.00
C SER A 377 39.72 -9.38 -21.36
N GLN A 378 39.34 -10.39 -20.57
CA GLN A 378 39.68 -11.80 -20.78
C GLN A 378 38.55 -12.57 -21.46
N ALA A 379 37.37 -11.96 -21.59
CA ALA A 379 36.20 -12.53 -22.23
C ALA A 379 36.20 -12.26 -23.74
N THR A 380 35.50 -13.12 -24.48
CA THR A 380 35.12 -12.85 -25.86
C THR A 380 33.77 -12.14 -25.86
N VAL A 381 33.75 -10.87 -26.26
CA VAL A 381 32.54 -10.05 -26.40
C VAL A 381 32.17 -9.95 -27.88
N THR A 382 30.91 -10.20 -28.21
CA THR A 382 30.35 -10.02 -29.56
C THR A 382 29.15 -9.08 -29.53
N SER A 383 28.40 -8.94 -30.62
CA SER A 383 27.13 -8.20 -30.61
C SER A 383 25.95 -9.02 -30.05
N THR A 384 26.15 -10.31 -29.75
CA THR A 384 25.07 -11.22 -29.31
C THR A 384 25.36 -11.95 -28.00
N GLY A 385 26.57 -11.82 -27.45
CA GLY A 385 26.91 -12.49 -26.22
C GLY A 385 28.31 -12.21 -25.70
N VAL A 386 28.55 -12.63 -24.47
CA VAL A 386 29.85 -12.63 -23.81
C VAL A 386 30.17 -14.04 -23.30
N THR A 387 31.41 -14.48 -23.51
CA THR A 387 31.88 -15.79 -23.06
C THR A 387 33.27 -15.68 -22.45
N TYR A 388 33.48 -16.35 -21.32
CA TYR A 388 34.75 -16.44 -20.61
C TYR A 388 34.97 -17.87 -20.10
N THR A 389 36.21 -18.35 -20.15
CA THR A 389 36.61 -19.62 -19.54
C THR A 389 37.79 -19.36 -18.61
N PRO A 390 37.71 -19.70 -17.32
CA PRO A 390 38.81 -19.49 -16.38
C PRO A 390 40.12 -20.14 -16.85
N SER A 391 41.21 -19.37 -16.82
CA SER A 391 42.56 -19.87 -17.17
C SER A 391 43.17 -20.77 -16.10
N SER A 392 42.63 -20.74 -14.89
CA SER A 392 43.03 -21.54 -13.73
C SER A 392 41.79 -22.13 -13.06
N ASP A 393 42.00 -23.21 -12.32
CA ASP A 393 40.94 -23.83 -11.53
C ASP A 393 40.34 -22.81 -10.55
N LEU A 394 39.02 -22.73 -10.55
CA LEU A 394 38.24 -22.03 -9.54
C LEU A 394 38.20 -22.88 -8.26
N ALA A 395 37.99 -22.22 -7.13
CA ALA A 395 37.85 -22.88 -5.84
C ALA A 395 36.58 -23.75 -5.78
N LEU A 396 36.52 -24.68 -4.84
CA LEU A 396 35.24 -25.28 -4.47
C LEU A 396 34.36 -24.24 -3.78
N GLY A 397 33.06 -24.33 -4.00
CA GLY A 397 32.05 -23.46 -3.40
C GLY A 397 31.30 -22.59 -4.41
N LYS A 398 30.61 -21.60 -3.86
CA LYS A 398 29.73 -20.70 -4.61
C LYS A 398 30.53 -19.63 -5.36
N HIS A 399 30.24 -19.46 -6.63
CA HIS A 399 30.79 -18.43 -7.51
C HIS A 399 29.68 -17.53 -8.05
N ASN A 400 29.82 -16.23 -7.90
CA ASN A 400 28.83 -15.24 -8.36
C ASN A 400 29.27 -14.63 -9.69
N VAL A 401 28.35 -14.53 -10.64
CA VAL A 401 28.57 -13.91 -11.95
C VAL A 401 27.66 -12.70 -12.12
N GLU A 402 28.20 -11.63 -12.68
CA GLU A 402 27.45 -10.45 -13.11
C GLU A 402 27.80 -10.14 -14.57
N VAL A 403 26.78 -9.97 -15.41
CA VAL A 403 26.94 -9.48 -16.77
C VAL A 403 26.09 -8.22 -16.94
N GLY A 404 26.63 -7.19 -17.58
CA GLY A 404 25.84 -6.04 -17.99
C GLY A 404 26.17 -5.59 -19.41
N VAL A 405 25.17 -4.99 -20.06
CA VAL A 405 25.24 -4.51 -21.46
C VAL A 405 24.30 -3.33 -21.65
N ARG A 406 24.72 -2.34 -22.43
CA ARG A 406 23.88 -1.26 -22.93
C ARG A 406 23.52 -1.46 -24.39
N ASP A 407 22.36 -0.95 -24.77
CA ASP A 407 22.04 -0.72 -26.17
C ASP A 407 22.76 0.55 -26.71
N ASN A 408 22.51 0.90 -27.98
CA ASN A 408 23.06 2.10 -28.60
C ASN A 408 22.35 3.40 -28.17
N ALA A 409 21.16 3.31 -27.57
CA ALA A 409 20.47 4.44 -26.93
C ALA A 409 20.95 4.74 -25.50
N GLY A 410 21.79 3.86 -24.94
CA GLY A 410 22.41 3.99 -23.63
C GLY A 410 21.67 3.27 -22.49
N ASN A 411 20.57 2.57 -22.76
CA ASN A 411 19.80 1.85 -21.74
C ASN A 411 20.59 0.63 -21.24
N LEU A 412 20.75 0.49 -19.91
CA LEU A 412 21.57 -0.57 -19.30
C LEU A 412 20.71 -1.72 -18.80
N LYS A 413 21.14 -2.95 -19.10
CA LYS A 413 20.68 -4.16 -18.41
C LYS A 413 21.84 -4.82 -17.68
N THR A 414 21.60 -5.24 -16.43
CA THR A 414 22.50 -6.10 -15.65
C THR A 414 21.76 -7.37 -15.22
N LEU A 415 22.46 -8.50 -15.22
CA LEU A 415 21.98 -9.78 -14.70
C LEU A 415 23.06 -10.38 -13.79
N GLN A 416 22.64 -10.82 -12.59
CA GLN A 416 23.45 -11.55 -11.64
C GLN A 416 22.94 -12.98 -11.48
N TRP A 417 23.84 -13.94 -11.31
CA TRP A 417 23.51 -15.31 -10.93
C TRP A 417 24.70 -15.95 -10.20
N TYR A 418 24.51 -17.18 -9.71
CA TYR A 418 25.61 -17.96 -9.16
C TYR A 418 25.55 -19.41 -9.64
N PHE A 419 26.66 -20.10 -9.46
CA PHE A 419 26.78 -21.55 -9.56
C PHE A 419 27.70 -22.06 -8.44
N THR A 420 27.66 -23.36 -8.17
CA THR A 420 28.49 -23.98 -7.14
C THR A 420 29.41 -25.02 -7.77
N ILE A 421 30.69 -24.94 -7.48
CA ILE A 421 31.64 -26.01 -7.80
C ILE A 421 31.74 -26.93 -6.59
N THR A 422 31.49 -28.21 -6.78
CA THR A 422 31.63 -29.22 -5.72
C THR A 422 32.64 -30.29 -6.11
N GLU A 423 33.10 -31.05 -5.12
CA GLU A 423 33.99 -32.17 -5.35
C GLU A 423 33.29 -33.25 -6.19
N GLN A 424 33.98 -33.71 -7.24
CA GLN A 424 33.49 -34.83 -8.04
C GLN A 424 33.60 -36.12 -7.23
N LEU A 425 32.47 -36.77 -6.96
CA LEU A 425 32.46 -38.12 -6.39
C LEU A 425 32.95 -39.12 -7.45
N THR A 426 34.24 -39.48 -7.43
CA THR A 426 34.83 -40.43 -8.39
C THR A 426 34.38 -41.87 -8.13
N THR A 427 33.91 -42.18 -6.92
CA THR A 427 33.37 -43.49 -6.54
C THR A 427 32.34 -43.31 -5.42
N PRO A 428 31.04 -43.15 -5.72
CA PRO A 428 30.03 -42.99 -4.69
C PRO A 428 29.81 -44.31 -3.95
N ASN A 429 29.66 -44.24 -2.62
CA ASN A 429 29.07 -45.34 -1.86
C ASN A 429 27.56 -45.28 -2.04
N HIS A 430 26.93 -46.42 -2.30
CA HIS A 430 25.47 -46.53 -2.35
C HIS A 430 24.99 -47.14 -1.04
N TYR A 431 24.01 -46.48 -0.41
CA TYR A 431 23.36 -46.94 0.81
C TYR A 431 21.88 -47.17 0.51
N PHE A 432 21.34 -48.29 0.95
CA PHE A 432 19.95 -48.69 0.82
C PHE A 432 19.28 -48.63 2.20
N GLY A 433 18.17 -47.92 2.33
CA GLY A 433 17.50 -47.77 3.61
C GLY A 433 16.12 -47.15 3.44
N ASP A 434 15.43 -47.00 4.56
CA ASP A 434 14.07 -46.48 4.62
C ASP A 434 14.04 -45.18 5.44
N PRO A 435 13.77 -44.01 4.82
CA PRO A 435 13.75 -42.73 5.49
C PRO A 435 12.40 -42.40 6.15
N HIS A 436 11.37 -43.25 6.03
CA HIS A 436 10.04 -42.94 6.54
C HIS A 436 9.32 -44.20 7.05
N SER A 437 9.28 -44.38 8.38
CA SER A 437 8.66 -45.55 9.00
C SER A 437 8.00 -45.24 10.35
N HIS A 438 7.03 -46.08 10.73
CA HIS A 438 6.24 -45.94 11.96
C HIS A 438 6.33 -47.18 12.85
N THR A 439 6.24 -46.98 14.16
CA THR A 439 6.24 -48.04 15.17
C THR A 439 4.92 -48.03 15.95
N SER A 440 4.82 -48.87 16.98
CA SER A 440 3.69 -48.88 17.92
C SER A 440 3.55 -47.58 18.74
N TYR A 441 4.47 -46.63 18.62
CA TYR A 441 4.37 -45.30 19.24
C TYR A 441 3.48 -44.34 18.46
N SER A 442 3.08 -44.70 17.24
CA SER A 442 1.98 -44.05 16.53
C SER A 442 0.99 -45.06 15.97
N ASP A 443 1.00 -45.33 14.68
CA ASP A 443 0.05 -46.22 14.00
C ASP A 443 0.72 -47.44 13.35
N GLY A 444 2.03 -47.61 13.54
CA GLY A 444 2.79 -48.77 13.13
C GLY A 444 2.64 -49.96 14.09
N ALA A 445 3.56 -50.91 13.94
CA ALA A 445 3.60 -52.12 14.75
C ALA A 445 4.97 -52.29 15.41
N LEU A 446 4.97 -52.98 16.56
CA LEU A 446 6.19 -53.30 17.35
C LEU A 446 6.97 -52.06 17.81
N THR A 447 8.01 -52.25 18.61
CA THR A 447 8.75 -51.15 19.23
C THR A 447 9.87 -50.62 18.33
N PRO A 448 10.43 -49.42 18.60
CA PRO A 448 11.65 -48.96 17.93
C PRO A 448 12.82 -49.96 18.00
N TYR A 449 12.96 -50.66 19.13
CA TYR A 449 13.95 -51.72 19.27
C TYR A 449 13.73 -52.84 18.24
N ASP A 450 12.49 -53.31 18.07
CA ASP A 450 12.16 -54.36 17.11
C ASP A 450 12.39 -53.89 15.67
N ALA A 451 12.01 -52.66 15.36
CA ALA A 451 12.18 -52.05 14.03
C ALA A 451 13.67 -51.95 13.65
N PHE A 452 14.51 -51.38 14.52
CA PHE A 452 15.96 -51.28 14.27
C PHE A 452 16.64 -52.65 14.22
N THR A 453 16.24 -53.59 15.09
CA THR A 453 16.74 -54.97 15.05
C THR A 453 16.42 -55.63 13.71
N TYR A 454 15.17 -55.49 13.25
CA TYR A 454 14.77 -56.07 11.98
C TYR A 454 15.53 -55.43 10.81
N ALA A 455 15.59 -54.10 10.76
CA ALA A 455 16.30 -53.37 9.69
C ALA A 455 17.77 -53.77 9.59
N ARG A 456 18.50 -53.75 10.71
CA ARG A 456 19.92 -54.07 10.74
C ARG A 456 20.19 -55.57 10.54
N ASP A 457 19.53 -56.41 11.32
CA ASP A 457 19.95 -57.82 11.48
C ASP A 457 19.20 -58.78 10.56
N THR A 458 18.04 -58.39 10.03
CA THR A 458 17.19 -59.25 9.17
C THR A 458 17.06 -58.72 7.76
N ALA A 459 16.64 -57.47 7.59
CA ALA A 459 16.49 -56.83 6.29
C ALA A 459 17.85 -56.46 5.67
N ASN A 460 18.87 -56.28 6.52
CA ASN A 460 20.24 -55.93 6.13
C ASN A 460 20.27 -54.69 5.21
N ILE A 461 19.52 -53.66 5.63
CA ILE A 461 19.55 -52.31 5.03
C ILE A 461 20.57 -51.47 5.79
N ASP A 462 21.14 -50.46 5.13
CA ASP A 462 22.21 -49.62 5.67
C ASP A 462 21.71 -48.57 6.67
N PHE A 463 20.45 -48.15 6.57
CA PHE A 463 19.85 -47.22 7.51
C PHE A 463 18.33 -47.39 7.65
N LEU A 464 17.79 -46.97 8.78
CA LEU A 464 16.35 -46.81 9.03
C LEU A 464 16.11 -45.48 9.76
N ALA A 465 15.13 -44.71 9.32
CA ALA A 465 14.58 -43.62 10.11
C ALA A 465 13.22 -43.99 10.67
N ILE A 466 13.06 -43.85 11.99
CA ILE A 466 11.77 -43.95 12.66
C ILE A 466 11.21 -42.54 12.78
N THR A 467 10.01 -42.33 12.22
CA THR A 467 9.35 -41.03 12.06
C THR A 467 7.89 -41.12 12.48
N ASP A 468 7.64 -41.64 13.69
CA ASP A 468 6.29 -41.76 14.25
C ASP A 468 5.52 -40.42 14.21
N HIS A 469 4.20 -40.48 14.02
CA HIS A 469 3.34 -39.30 13.94
C HIS A 469 3.44 -38.44 15.20
N SER A 470 3.87 -37.18 15.06
CA SER A 470 4.12 -36.32 16.21
C SER A 470 2.87 -35.93 17.00
N ASN A 471 1.66 -36.10 16.44
CA ASN A 471 0.39 -35.92 17.13
C ASN A 471 -0.05 -37.11 17.99
N SER A 472 0.71 -38.20 17.98
CA SER A 472 0.49 -39.39 18.82
C SER A 472 1.65 -39.65 19.79
N LEU A 473 2.79 -39.00 19.58
CA LEU A 473 4.03 -39.26 20.30
C LEU A 473 4.09 -38.55 21.67
N SER A 474 4.58 -39.25 22.70
CA SER A 474 4.95 -38.65 23.99
C SER A 474 6.46 -38.35 24.08
N SER A 475 6.85 -37.45 25.00
CA SER A 475 8.27 -37.17 25.25
C SER A 475 9.07 -38.40 25.71
N THR A 476 8.42 -39.35 26.38
CA THR A 476 9.07 -40.61 26.79
C THR A 476 9.37 -41.49 25.58
N GLU A 477 8.42 -41.64 24.67
CA GLU A 477 8.55 -42.44 23.44
C GLU A 477 9.55 -41.82 22.45
N TRP A 478 9.56 -40.48 22.31
CA TRP A 478 10.58 -39.76 21.56
C TRP A 478 12.00 -40.05 22.08
N ASN A 479 12.17 -39.97 23.40
CA ASN A 479 13.47 -40.21 24.03
C ASN A 479 13.91 -41.68 23.93
N ASP A 480 12.97 -42.63 24.00
CA ASP A 480 13.29 -44.04 23.74
C ASP A 480 13.73 -44.24 22.29
N THR A 481 12.98 -43.74 21.31
CA THR A 481 13.34 -43.83 19.88
C THR A 481 14.73 -43.27 19.61
N LYS A 482 15.05 -42.08 20.17
CA LYS A 482 16.37 -41.48 20.09
C LYS A 482 17.47 -42.34 20.71
N THR A 483 17.16 -42.97 21.85
CA THR A 483 18.09 -43.89 22.52
C THR A 483 18.32 -45.15 21.69
N GLN A 484 17.27 -45.75 21.12
CA GLN A 484 17.40 -46.94 20.28
C GLN A 484 18.16 -46.62 18.98
N ALA A 485 17.86 -45.51 18.31
CA ALA A 485 18.57 -45.06 17.12
C ALA A 485 20.09 -44.95 17.38
N SER A 486 20.47 -44.32 18.50
CA SER A 486 21.88 -44.22 18.92
C SER A 486 22.50 -45.57 19.28
N ASN A 487 21.76 -46.48 19.92
CA ASN A 487 22.28 -47.79 20.35
C ASN A 487 22.51 -48.76 19.18
N PHE A 488 21.68 -48.66 18.13
CA PHE A 488 21.79 -49.52 16.95
C PHE A 488 22.74 -48.98 15.89
N THR A 489 23.02 -47.67 15.92
CA THR A 489 24.00 -47.05 15.03
C THR A 489 25.38 -47.63 15.30
N GLN A 490 26.00 -48.16 14.24
CA GLN A 490 27.33 -48.74 14.28
C GLN A 490 28.08 -48.38 12.99
N ASP A 491 29.21 -47.70 13.14
CA ASP A 491 30.06 -47.26 12.04
C ASP A 491 30.37 -48.39 11.05
N GLY A 492 30.13 -48.13 9.77
CA GLY A 492 30.36 -49.09 8.69
C GLY A 492 29.40 -50.28 8.66
N VAL A 493 28.36 -50.28 9.49
CA VAL A 493 27.36 -51.36 9.56
C VAL A 493 25.94 -50.84 9.37
N PHE A 494 25.50 -49.87 10.18
CA PHE A 494 24.10 -49.43 10.18
C PHE A 494 23.96 -48.04 10.80
N VAL A 495 23.03 -47.24 10.28
CA VAL A 495 22.65 -45.94 10.85
C VAL A 495 21.18 -45.97 11.26
N GLY A 496 20.92 -45.81 12.56
CA GLY A 496 19.59 -45.55 13.08
C GLY A 496 19.35 -44.06 13.18
N LEU A 497 18.30 -43.56 12.53
CA LEU A 497 17.90 -42.16 12.57
C LEU A 497 16.63 -42.00 13.42
N CYS A 498 16.60 -40.94 14.23
CA CYS A 498 15.42 -40.55 14.97
C CYS A 498 14.82 -39.29 14.33
N GLY A 499 13.55 -39.38 13.94
CA GLY A 499 12.77 -38.27 13.44
C GLY A 499 11.31 -38.37 13.86
N PHE A 500 10.50 -37.43 13.40
CA PHE A 500 9.06 -37.44 13.60
C PHE A 500 8.36 -37.00 12.33
N GLU A 501 7.16 -37.52 12.09
CA GLU A 501 6.30 -37.00 11.04
C GLU A 501 5.41 -35.90 11.62
N TYR A 502 5.70 -34.64 11.28
CA TYR A 502 4.75 -33.56 11.48
C TYR A 502 3.53 -33.85 10.60
N THR A 503 2.43 -34.19 11.26
CA THR A 503 1.24 -34.70 10.59
C THR A 503 0.16 -33.62 10.69
N HIS A 504 -0.21 -32.98 9.57
CA HIS A 504 -1.31 -32.01 9.53
C HIS A 504 -2.46 -32.50 8.66
N THR A 505 -3.70 -32.24 9.06
CA THR A 505 -4.90 -32.81 8.41
C THR A 505 -5.22 -32.22 7.04
N SER A 506 -4.71 -31.02 6.73
CA SER A 506 -5.02 -30.28 5.50
C SER A 506 -3.82 -29.65 4.82
N ASP A 507 -2.64 -29.74 5.44
CA ASP A 507 -1.48 -28.94 4.99
C ASP A 507 -0.28 -29.82 4.62
N GLY A 508 -0.47 -31.14 4.62
CA GLY A 508 0.55 -32.12 4.32
C GLY A 508 1.34 -32.62 5.52
N HIS A 509 2.21 -33.59 5.23
CA HIS A 509 3.02 -34.29 6.21
C HIS A 509 4.52 -34.08 5.94
N ILE A 510 5.29 -33.81 6.98
CA ILE A 510 6.71 -33.47 6.87
C ILE A 510 7.51 -34.27 7.89
N ASN A 511 8.45 -35.11 7.44
CA ASN A 511 9.43 -35.70 8.34
C ASN A 511 10.50 -34.68 8.71
N VAL A 512 10.89 -34.68 9.99
CA VAL A 512 12.05 -33.92 10.49
C VAL A 512 12.99 -34.89 11.19
N TYR A 513 14.28 -34.81 10.86
CA TYR A 513 15.30 -35.73 11.33
C TYR A 513 16.30 -35.03 12.26
N GLU A 514 16.85 -35.77 13.23
CA GLU A 514 17.98 -35.35 14.08
C GLU A 514 17.72 -34.10 14.95
N SER A 515 16.46 -33.71 15.14
CA SER A 515 16.09 -32.62 16.03
C SER A 515 16.31 -33.00 17.51
N THR A 516 16.40 -31.98 18.37
CA THR A 516 16.52 -32.22 19.82
C THR A 516 15.17 -32.66 20.42
N ASN A 517 14.10 -32.04 19.96
CA ASN A 517 12.72 -32.27 20.34
C ASN A 517 11.82 -32.38 19.09
N PHE A 518 10.60 -32.87 19.29
CA PHE A 518 9.56 -32.82 18.27
C PHE A 518 8.56 -31.70 18.55
N VAL A 519 7.86 -31.26 17.50
CA VAL A 519 6.69 -30.38 17.57
C VAL A 519 5.50 -31.07 16.92
N SER A 520 4.30 -30.63 17.28
CA SER A 520 3.06 -31.30 16.93
C SER A 520 1.95 -30.29 16.71
N ARG A 521 1.07 -30.56 15.75
CA ARG A 521 -0.18 -29.79 15.55
C ARG A 521 -1.07 -29.73 16.80
N ASN A 522 -0.90 -30.66 17.74
CA ASN A 522 -1.66 -30.64 19.00
C ASN A 522 -1.28 -29.44 19.89
N ASP A 523 -0.15 -28.78 19.62
CA ASP A 523 0.24 -27.52 20.24
C ASP A 523 -0.13 -26.36 19.30
N ALA A 524 -0.96 -25.44 19.79
CA ALA A 524 -1.48 -24.30 19.02
C ALA A 524 -0.38 -23.36 18.49
N ASN A 525 0.86 -23.47 18.99
CA ASN A 525 1.99 -22.71 18.43
C ASN A 525 2.59 -23.33 17.16
N TYR A 526 2.14 -24.52 16.75
CA TYR A 526 2.65 -25.27 15.59
C TYR A 526 1.51 -25.94 14.81
N ASP A 527 0.30 -25.38 14.87
CA ASP A 527 -0.88 -25.97 14.20
C ASP A 527 -0.86 -25.71 12.69
N THR A 528 -0.16 -24.66 12.22
CA THR A 528 -0.12 -24.30 10.80
C THR A 528 1.27 -24.48 10.18
N ILE A 529 1.34 -24.65 8.85
CA ILE A 529 2.63 -24.69 8.12
C ILE A 529 3.51 -23.45 8.37
N PRO A 530 3.01 -22.21 8.36
CA PRO A 530 3.84 -21.04 8.65
C PRO A 530 4.49 -21.08 10.05
N GLU A 531 3.75 -21.54 11.06
CA GLU A 531 4.25 -21.69 12.43
C GLU A 531 5.28 -22.82 12.52
N PHE A 532 5.01 -23.96 11.89
CA PHE A 532 5.96 -25.07 11.79
C PHE A 532 7.25 -24.66 11.06
N TYR A 533 7.14 -23.93 9.94
CA TYR A 533 8.30 -23.39 9.20
C TYR A 533 9.11 -22.41 10.04
N ALA A 534 8.47 -21.57 10.85
CA ALA A 534 9.19 -20.69 11.77
C ALA A 534 10.02 -21.50 12.78
N TRP A 535 9.48 -22.61 13.30
CA TRP A 535 10.22 -23.52 14.18
C TRP A 535 11.36 -24.25 13.45
N LEU A 536 11.13 -24.73 12.22
CA LEU A 536 12.11 -25.46 11.42
C LEU A 536 13.32 -24.58 11.05
N LYS A 537 13.07 -23.31 10.68
CA LYS A 537 14.12 -22.32 10.40
C LYS A 537 15.04 -22.08 11.59
N ALA A 538 14.52 -22.19 12.81
CA ALA A 538 15.30 -22.00 14.04
C ALA A 538 16.16 -23.21 14.42
N GLN A 539 16.03 -24.35 13.73
CA GLN A 539 16.80 -25.55 14.04
C GLN A 539 18.28 -25.43 13.59
N PRO A 540 19.21 -26.13 14.27
CA PRO A 540 20.60 -26.23 13.82
C PRO A 540 20.76 -26.80 12.41
N ASP A 541 21.91 -26.58 11.77
CA ASP A 541 22.17 -26.96 10.37
C ASP A 541 22.12 -28.47 10.10
N ASN A 542 22.35 -29.30 11.12
CA ASN A 542 22.26 -30.75 10.99
C ASN A 542 20.82 -31.30 11.05
N VAL A 543 19.82 -30.44 11.33
CA VAL A 543 18.40 -30.81 11.27
C VAL A 543 17.90 -30.53 9.86
N PHE A 544 17.35 -31.56 9.24
CA PHE A 544 16.79 -31.51 7.89
C PHE A 544 15.42 -32.19 7.85
N ALA A 545 14.70 -31.99 6.76
CA ALA A 545 13.31 -32.41 6.62
C ALA A 545 12.98 -32.92 5.22
N GLN A 546 11.85 -33.60 5.12
CA GLN A 546 11.34 -34.23 3.91
C GLN A 546 9.86 -33.92 3.72
N PHE A 547 9.46 -33.52 2.51
CA PHE A 547 8.05 -33.54 2.11
C PHE A 547 7.59 -34.98 1.90
N ASN A 548 6.64 -35.43 2.73
CA ASN A 548 6.11 -36.77 2.65
C ASN A 548 4.92 -36.81 1.71
N HIS A 549 4.85 -37.89 0.92
CA HIS A 549 3.72 -38.29 0.10
C HIS A 549 2.79 -37.15 -0.38
N PRO A 550 3.29 -36.16 -1.16
CA PRO A 550 2.54 -34.98 -1.57
C PRO A 550 1.38 -35.30 -2.54
N PHE A 551 0.27 -35.80 -1.99
CA PHE A 551 -0.98 -36.06 -2.72
C PHE A 551 -1.72 -34.74 -3.00
N THR A 552 -2.76 -34.79 -3.83
CA THR A 552 -3.50 -33.59 -4.26
C THR A 552 -4.20 -32.79 -3.15
N LEU A 553 -4.31 -33.31 -1.92
CA LEU A 553 -4.88 -32.60 -0.76
C LEU A 553 -3.82 -32.10 0.23
N ASP A 554 -2.57 -32.55 0.07
CA ASP A 554 -1.43 -32.22 0.91
C ASP A 554 -0.52 -31.28 0.12
N ASP A 555 -0.89 -30.00 0.06
CA ASP A 555 -0.28 -29.06 -0.89
C ASP A 555 0.85 -28.20 -0.31
N PHE A 556 1.14 -28.26 0.99
CA PHE A 556 2.22 -27.53 1.65
C PHE A 556 2.20 -26.02 1.34
N LEU A 557 1.01 -25.41 1.35
CA LEU A 557 0.77 -24.03 0.87
C LEU A 557 1.05 -23.88 -0.63
N GLY A 558 0.73 -24.90 -1.41
CA GLY A 558 1.05 -25.01 -2.83
C GLY A 558 2.55 -24.98 -3.14
N PHE A 559 3.40 -25.48 -2.23
CA PHE A 559 4.86 -25.38 -2.27
C PHE A 559 5.35 -23.93 -2.43
N ALA A 560 4.72 -22.98 -1.73
CA ALA A 560 5.17 -21.59 -1.76
C ALA A 560 6.66 -21.48 -1.37
N TYR A 561 7.47 -20.92 -2.28
CA TYR A 561 8.92 -20.88 -2.10
C TYR A 561 9.32 -20.02 -0.90
N ASP A 562 10.18 -20.60 -0.05
CA ASP A 562 10.79 -19.92 1.09
C ASP A 562 12.27 -20.31 1.17
N SER A 563 13.14 -19.32 0.93
CA SER A 563 14.59 -19.55 0.79
C SER A 563 15.28 -20.03 2.07
N ASP A 564 14.66 -19.86 3.24
CA ASP A 564 15.22 -20.37 4.50
C ASP A 564 14.71 -21.78 4.82
N VAL A 565 13.48 -22.10 4.42
CA VAL A 565 12.93 -23.47 4.53
C VAL A 565 13.60 -24.41 3.53
N ASP A 566 13.89 -23.95 2.31
CA ASP A 566 14.59 -24.72 1.27
C ASP A 566 15.94 -25.29 1.75
N LYS A 567 16.64 -24.56 2.64
CA LYS A 567 17.88 -25.03 3.27
C LYS A 567 17.67 -26.18 4.26
N LYS A 568 16.43 -26.41 4.70
CA LYS A 568 16.05 -27.41 5.71
C LYS A 568 15.29 -28.58 5.09
N ILE A 569 14.33 -28.33 4.21
CA ILE A 569 13.57 -29.38 3.52
C ILE A 569 14.29 -29.75 2.22
N ILE A 570 15.18 -30.74 2.30
CA ILE A 570 16.09 -31.12 1.21
C ILE A 570 15.73 -32.48 0.58
N LEU A 571 14.62 -33.08 1.02
CA LEU A 571 14.11 -34.36 0.53
C LEU A 571 12.63 -34.22 0.16
N GLN A 572 12.20 -35.00 -0.83
CA GLN A 572 10.80 -35.17 -1.18
C GLN A 572 10.55 -36.60 -1.63
N GLU A 573 9.47 -37.20 -1.13
CA GLU A 573 9.06 -38.52 -1.59
C GLU A 573 8.52 -38.45 -3.02
N VAL A 574 9.19 -39.19 -3.92
CA VAL A 574 8.75 -39.41 -5.30
C VAL A 574 8.08 -40.77 -5.51
N GLY A 575 8.08 -41.61 -4.47
CA GLY A 575 7.33 -42.85 -4.42
C GLY A 575 7.06 -43.24 -2.97
N ASN A 576 5.81 -43.56 -2.66
CA ASN A 576 5.38 -43.89 -1.30
C ASN A 576 4.48 -45.15 -1.31
N GLY A 577 4.65 -45.99 -0.30
CA GLY A 577 3.75 -47.12 -0.04
C GLY A 577 4.50 -48.41 0.31
N SER A 578 3.74 -49.43 0.69
CA SER A 578 4.23 -50.77 1.05
C SER A 578 3.77 -51.81 0.02
N PRO A 579 4.59 -52.12 -1.01
CA PRO A 579 4.31 -53.22 -1.93
C PRO A 579 4.16 -54.56 -1.18
N PRO A 580 3.19 -55.42 -1.56
CA PRO A 580 2.30 -55.33 -2.72
C PRO A 580 0.98 -54.58 -2.48
N TYR A 581 0.76 -54.01 -1.29
CA TYR A 581 -0.57 -53.56 -0.85
C TYR A 581 -0.95 -52.18 -1.37
N ALA A 582 -0.01 -51.24 -1.44
CA ALA A 582 -0.21 -49.91 -2.00
C ALA A 582 1.14 -49.32 -2.43
N TYR A 583 1.19 -48.66 -3.58
CA TYR A 583 2.36 -47.89 -4.02
C TYR A 583 1.91 -46.77 -4.96
N ALA A 584 2.29 -45.54 -4.65
CA ALA A 584 2.02 -44.35 -5.44
C ALA A 584 3.33 -43.77 -5.97
N ARG A 585 3.28 -43.29 -7.21
CA ARG A 585 4.34 -42.54 -7.88
C ARG A 585 3.99 -41.06 -7.82
N LEU A 586 4.94 -40.25 -7.38
CA LEU A 586 4.75 -38.85 -7.03
C LEU A 586 5.80 -37.93 -7.70
N GLU A 587 6.44 -38.39 -8.78
CA GLU A 587 7.42 -37.60 -9.55
C GLU A 587 6.81 -36.29 -10.08
N GLU A 588 5.51 -36.27 -10.39
CA GLU A 588 4.80 -35.06 -10.85
C GLU A 588 4.75 -33.98 -9.76
N ALA A 589 4.59 -34.36 -8.50
CA ALA A 589 4.59 -33.42 -7.38
C ALA A 589 5.99 -32.83 -7.16
N TYR A 590 7.05 -33.58 -7.43
CA TYR A 590 8.43 -33.08 -7.37
C TYR A 590 8.70 -32.05 -8.46
N ILE A 591 8.26 -32.31 -9.69
CA ILE A 591 8.35 -31.33 -10.79
C ILE A 591 7.54 -30.08 -10.45
N TYR A 592 6.33 -30.24 -9.90
CA TYR A 592 5.51 -29.11 -9.48
C TYR A 592 6.15 -28.25 -8.38
N ALA A 593 6.83 -28.87 -7.41
CA ALA A 593 7.57 -28.15 -6.38
C ALA A 593 8.74 -27.34 -6.99
N LEU A 594 9.51 -27.93 -7.91
CA LEU A 594 10.60 -27.24 -8.62
C LEU A 594 10.13 -26.03 -9.46
N ASP A 595 8.89 -26.06 -9.96
CA ASP A 595 8.32 -24.96 -10.72
C ASP A 595 7.96 -23.74 -9.82
N LYS A 596 7.93 -23.90 -8.50
CA LYS A 596 7.59 -22.82 -7.55
C LYS A 596 8.77 -21.93 -7.16
N GLY A 597 9.99 -22.37 -7.42
CA GLY A 597 11.23 -21.74 -7.00
C GLY A 597 12.16 -22.76 -6.37
#